data_AF-K6E2G8-F1
#
_entry.id   AF-K6E2G8-F1
#
_cell.length_a   1.000
_cell.length_b   1.000
_cell.length_c   1.000
_cell.angle_alpha   90.00
_cell.angle_beta   90.00
_cell.angle_gamma   90.00
#
_symmetry.space_group_name_H-M   'P 1'
#
loop_
_entity.id
_entity.type
_entity.pdbx_description
1 polymer ?
#
loop_
_entity_poly.entity_id
_entity_poly.type
_entity_poly.pdbx_seq_one_letter_code
_entity_poly.pdbx_strand_id
1 'polypeptide(L)'
;MELTIEEMLIKQKETGAHYTPTDLGDIIAKRLINELKKSGISGTKKIRGLDPSCGDGELLLSLNRIAKFNNIDNIELIGIDEDKEAIKEADFRLNEMGINDAKLTAGDFLEMVDLEDNLSLFEDELSKIEPVDLIIANPPYVRTQVLGADRAQKLAKLFNLKGRVDLYHAFLVAMTLQLKPGGLIGVITSNKYLANSSGESIRQFLAENYDIIEIMDLGDTKLFSAAVLPAIFFGRKKENKGIRQTTPANFYKIYEETDPSKTKGTIKFETLFELLESSNTGVFNVDEKFYSVSCGKLIVPESFKEPWVMATDEEYNWITNINNNSFCTIQDLCDVKVGIKTTADKVFIKSTWEELPDEIKPENEVLKPLLSTDHASKWRPLERMPNQKVLYTHENVNGKKKAIDFSKYPRALAYLETHRETLEGRKYVIKAKRNWYEIWVPQNPDHWALPKIVFPDISPEPKFFYEDEGCCIDGNCYWIIPKEENNNDILFLILGISNTKYMTNYHDIAFNNKLYAGRRRYLTQYVNKYPLPNPESNYSQEIIELVREIVLQNPNDDRKIEIENQIENLTALAFGVESL
;
A
#
# COMPACT_ATOMS: atom_id res chain seq x y z
N MET A 1 -1.77 -50.96 4.80
CA MET A 1 -2.10 -50.40 6.13
C MET A 1 -2.61 -49.01 5.85
N GLU A 2 -3.93 -48.85 5.90
CA GLU A 2 -4.56 -47.52 5.80
C GLU A 2 -4.13 -46.70 7.01
N LEU A 3 -3.61 -45.50 6.76
CA LEU A 3 -3.30 -44.53 7.81
C LEU A 3 -4.61 -44.10 8.46
N THR A 4 -4.60 -43.95 9.77
CA THR A 4 -5.73 -43.40 10.50
C THR A 4 -5.94 -41.92 10.13
N ILE A 5 -7.17 -41.41 10.25
CA ILE A 5 -7.53 -40.00 9.97
C ILE A 5 -6.62 -39.03 10.76
N GLU A 6 -6.24 -39.43 11.97
CA GLU A 6 -5.34 -38.65 12.84
C GLU A 6 -3.90 -38.63 12.30
N GLU A 7 -3.41 -39.73 11.76
CA GLU A 7 -2.10 -39.79 11.07
C GLU A 7 -2.10 -39.04 9.74
N MET A 8 -3.21 -39.01 9.00
CA MET A 8 -3.36 -38.16 7.80
C MET A 8 -3.32 -36.67 8.13
N LEU A 9 -3.95 -36.26 9.23
CA LEU A 9 -3.93 -34.88 9.73
C LEU A 9 -2.56 -34.47 10.28
N ILE A 10 -1.82 -35.41 10.89
CA ILE A 10 -0.43 -35.19 11.31
C ILE A 10 0.49 -35.08 10.09
N LYS A 11 0.33 -35.93 9.07
CA LYS A 11 1.05 -35.82 7.80
C LYS A 11 0.76 -34.48 7.09
N GLN A 12 -0.49 -34.01 7.08
CA GLN A 12 -0.86 -32.69 6.54
C GLN A 12 -0.15 -31.53 7.29
N LYS A 13 0.07 -31.66 8.61
CA LYS A 13 0.84 -30.68 9.39
C LYS A 13 2.36 -30.78 9.17
N GLU A 14 2.87 -31.95 8.85
CA GLU A 14 4.30 -32.21 8.63
C GLU A 14 4.76 -31.89 7.19
N THR A 15 3.92 -32.08 6.16
CA THR A 15 4.24 -31.74 4.76
C THR A 15 3.91 -30.31 4.37
N GLY A 16 2.99 -29.65 5.09
CA GLY A 16 2.49 -28.31 4.74
C GLY A 16 1.63 -28.28 3.46
N ALA A 17 1.24 -29.44 2.93
CA ALA A 17 0.39 -29.55 1.75
C ALA A 17 -1.05 -29.14 2.08
N HIS A 18 -1.50 -28.05 1.46
CA HIS A 18 -2.88 -27.57 1.56
C HIS A 18 -3.58 -27.81 0.23
N TYR A 19 -4.49 -28.78 0.20
CA TYR A 19 -5.29 -29.06 -0.99
C TYR A 19 -6.29 -27.93 -1.24
N THR A 20 -6.45 -27.58 -2.51
CA THR A 20 -7.39 -26.55 -2.94
C THR A 20 -8.80 -27.16 -3.02
N PRO A 21 -9.84 -26.57 -2.42
CA PRO A 21 -11.21 -27.05 -2.61
C PRO A 21 -11.63 -27.00 -4.09
N THR A 22 -12.35 -28.02 -4.55
CA THR A 22 -12.83 -28.15 -5.94
C THR A 22 -13.53 -26.90 -6.46
N ASP A 23 -14.47 -26.35 -5.68
CA ASP A 23 -15.23 -25.17 -6.11
C ASP A 23 -14.33 -23.93 -6.28
N LEU A 24 -13.29 -23.79 -5.45
CA LEU A 24 -12.30 -22.71 -5.61
C LEU A 24 -11.44 -22.94 -6.86
N GLY A 25 -11.00 -24.18 -7.10
CA GLY A 25 -10.30 -24.55 -8.32
C GLY A 25 -11.12 -24.24 -9.57
N ASP A 26 -12.41 -24.55 -9.54
CA ASP A 26 -13.35 -24.26 -10.64
C ASP A 26 -13.52 -22.75 -10.84
N ILE A 27 -13.59 -21.94 -9.79
CA ILE A 27 -13.62 -20.46 -9.89
C ILE A 27 -12.36 -19.93 -10.59
N ILE A 28 -11.17 -20.39 -10.18
CA ILE A 28 -9.90 -19.96 -10.77
C ILE A 28 -9.84 -20.37 -12.25
N ALA A 29 -10.17 -21.62 -12.56
CA ALA A 29 -10.23 -22.13 -13.92
C ALA A 29 -11.23 -21.35 -14.79
N LYS A 30 -12.43 -21.05 -14.27
CA LYS A 30 -13.44 -20.23 -14.95
C LYS A 30 -12.89 -18.86 -15.34
N ARG A 31 -12.20 -18.16 -14.42
CA ARG A 31 -11.57 -16.86 -14.72
C ARG A 31 -10.54 -16.97 -15.85
N LEU A 32 -9.65 -17.96 -15.79
CA LEU A 32 -8.62 -18.19 -16.82
C LEU A 32 -9.23 -18.51 -18.19
N ILE A 33 -10.18 -19.45 -18.25
CA ILE A 33 -10.81 -19.86 -19.50
C ILE A 33 -11.63 -18.73 -20.12
N ASN A 34 -12.32 -17.91 -19.31
CA ASN A 34 -13.03 -16.73 -19.80
C ASN A 34 -12.08 -15.70 -20.43
N GLU A 35 -10.92 -15.44 -19.82
CA GLU A 35 -9.90 -14.55 -20.37
C GLU A 35 -9.21 -15.11 -21.63
N LEU A 36 -9.03 -16.43 -21.67
CA LEU A 36 -8.52 -17.11 -22.85
C LEU A 36 -9.44 -16.93 -24.06
N LYS A 37 -10.76 -17.07 -23.85
CA LYS A 37 -11.78 -16.86 -24.89
C LYS A 37 -11.81 -15.43 -25.40
N LYS A 38 -11.66 -14.43 -24.51
CA LYS A 38 -11.55 -13.02 -24.90
C LYS A 38 -10.34 -12.74 -25.79
N SER A 39 -9.27 -13.52 -25.64
CA SER A 39 -8.03 -13.38 -26.42
C SER A 39 -8.14 -13.94 -27.85
N GLY A 40 -9.29 -14.49 -28.25
CA GLY A 40 -9.55 -14.93 -29.62
C GLY A 40 -8.82 -16.22 -30.03
N ILE A 41 -8.31 -17.00 -29.06
CA ILE A 41 -7.68 -18.28 -29.36
C ILE A 41 -8.74 -19.24 -29.92
N SER A 42 -8.54 -19.66 -31.17
CA SER A 42 -9.43 -20.60 -31.87
C SER A 42 -9.39 -21.98 -31.22
N GLY A 43 -10.55 -22.66 -31.14
CA GLY A 43 -10.70 -23.99 -30.53
C GLY A 43 -9.88 -25.13 -31.17
N THR A 44 -9.15 -24.86 -32.26
CA THR A 44 -8.24 -25.84 -32.90
C THR A 44 -6.83 -25.82 -32.33
N LYS A 45 -6.41 -24.75 -31.66
CA LYS A 45 -5.04 -24.63 -31.10
C LYS A 45 -4.92 -25.47 -29.83
N LYS A 46 -3.88 -26.31 -29.75
CA LYS A 46 -3.52 -27.02 -28.52
C LYS A 46 -3.12 -26.01 -27.44
N ILE A 47 -3.84 -26.02 -26.32
CA ILE A 47 -3.58 -25.18 -25.15
C ILE A 47 -2.82 -26.01 -24.13
N ARG A 48 -1.72 -25.48 -23.58
CA ARG A 48 -0.92 -26.19 -22.58
C ARG A 48 -1.14 -25.53 -21.21
N GLY A 49 -1.69 -26.30 -20.27
CA GLY A 49 -1.97 -25.87 -18.89
C GLY A 49 -1.04 -26.54 -17.91
N LEU A 50 -0.42 -25.76 -17.02
CA LEU A 50 0.54 -26.23 -16.03
C LEU A 50 0.06 -25.94 -14.60
N ASP A 51 0.21 -26.93 -13.74
CA ASP A 51 0.28 -26.77 -12.29
C ASP A 51 1.67 -27.21 -11.79
N PRO A 52 2.53 -26.28 -11.33
CA PRO A 52 3.92 -26.54 -10.96
C PRO A 52 4.10 -27.17 -9.58
N SER A 53 3.03 -27.31 -8.79
CA SER A 53 3.02 -27.94 -7.48
C SER A 53 1.65 -28.60 -7.28
N CYS A 54 1.38 -29.60 -8.12
CA CYS A 54 0.01 -30.04 -8.39
C CYS A 54 -0.65 -30.85 -7.30
N GLY A 55 0.11 -31.34 -6.31
CA GLY A 55 -0.39 -32.20 -5.25
C GLY A 55 -1.15 -33.39 -5.82
N ASP A 56 -2.42 -33.53 -5.40
CA ASP A 56 -3.35 -34.56 -5.83
C ASP A 56 -4.03 -34.27 -7.19
N GLY A 57 -3.65 -33.19 -7.88
CA GLY A 57 -4.12 -32.84 -9.21
C GLY A 57 -5.45 -32.05 -9.27
N GLU A 58 -5.99 -31.57 -8.14
CA GLU A 58 -7.31 -30.92 -8.13
C GLU A 58 -7.42 -29.72 -9.09
N LEU A 59 -6.41 -28.85 -9.14
CA LEU A 59 -6.43 -27.67 -10.03
C LEU A 59 -6.37 -28.06 -11.51
N LEU A 60 -5.68 -29.15 -11.85
CA LEU A 60 -5.65 -29.70 -13.21
C LEU A 60 -7.02 -30.26 -13.60
N LEU A 61 -7.67 -30.97 -12.67
CA LEU A 61 -9.04 -31.49 -12.84
C LEU A 61 -10.04 -30.35 -13.07
N SER A 62 -10.00 -29.31 -12.24
CA SER A 62 -10.82 -28.10 -12.41
C SER A 62 -10.57 -27.42 -13.75
N LEU A 63 -9.31 -27.24 -14.15
CA LEU A 63 -8.95 -26.63 -15.43
C LEU A 63 -9.56 -27.41 -16.60
N ASN A 64 -9.40 -28.73 -16.60
CA ASN A 64 -9.96 -29.59 -17.65
C ASN A 64 -11.50 -29.58 -17.66
N ARG A 65 -12.14 -29.68 -16.49
CA ARG A 65 -13.61 -29.67 -16.36
C ARG A 65 -14.19 -28.39 -16.98
N ILE A 66 -13.64 -27.24 -16.62
CA ILE A 66 -14.10 -25.94 -17.10
C ILE A 66 -13.75 -25.70 -18.57
N ALA A 67 -12.59 -26.18 -19.03
CA ALA A 67 -12.21 -26.14 -20.44
C ALA A 67 -13.21 -26.93 -21.30
N LYS A 68 -13.50 -28.19 -20.94
CA LYS A 68 -14.49 -29.04 -21.63
C LYS A 68 -15.88 -28.41 -21.62
N PHE A 69 -16.33 -27.88 -20.48
CA PHE A 69 -17.61 -27.16 -20.39
C PHE A 69 -17.70 -25.97 -21.35
N ASN A 70 -16.56 -25.38 -21.71
CA ASN A 70 -16.46 -24.26 -22.65
C ASN A 70 -16.10 -24.66 -24.10
N ASN A 71 -16.19 -25.95 -24.45
CA ASN A 71 -15.82 -26.52 -25.75
C ASN A 71 -14.34 -26.29 -26.13
N ILE A 72 -13.45 -26.42 -25.14
CA ILE A 72 -12.00 -26.44 -25.35
C ILE A 72 -11.53 -27.87 -25.11
N ASP A 73 -11.52 -28.66 -26.20
CA ASP A 73 -11.23 -30.10 -26.13
C ASP A 73 -9.73 -30.41 -26.24
N ASN A 74 -8.93 -29.48 -26.75
CA ASN A 74 -7.50 -29.68 -27.01
C ASN A 74 -6.63 -29.00 -25.94
N ILE A 75 -6.82 -29.40 -24.68
CA ILE A 75 -6.00 -28.94 -23.55
C ILE A 75 -5.06 -30.05 -23.07
N GLU A 76 -3.75 -29.78 -23.10
CA GLU A 76 -2.74 -30.65 -22.50
C GLU A 76 -2.49 -30.20 -21.06
N LEU A 77 -2.67 -31.13 -20.13
CA LEU A 77 -2.43 -30.90 -18.70
C LEU A 77 -1.01 -31.35 -18.34
N ILE A 78 -0.31 -30.51 -17.60
CA ILE A 78 1.05 -30.75 -17.13
C ILE A 78 1.05 -30.52 -15.62
N GLY A 79 1.42 -31.55 -14.86
CA GLY A 79 1.49 -31.51 -13.40
C GLY A 79 2.88 -31.84 -12.90
N ILE A 80 3.38 -31.06 -11.95
CA ILE A 80 4.69 -31.29 -11.33
C ILE A 80 4.50 -31.22 -9.82
N ASP A 81 5.09 -32.17 -9.09
CA ASP A 81 5.14 -32.14 -7.64
C ASP A 81 6.37 -32.89 -7.13
N GLU A 82 6.93 -32.47 -5.99
CA GLU A 82 8.05 -33.17 -5.37
C GLU A 82 7.62 -34.49 -4.72
N ASP A 83 6.35 -34.59 -4.29
CA ASP A 83 5.80 -35.80 -3.67
C ASP A 83 5.34 -36.82 -4.72
N LYS A 84 6.09 -37.92 -4.81
CA LYS A 84 5.80 -39.04 -5.71
C LYS A 84 4.44 -39.70 -5.43
N GLU A 85 3.98 -39.73 -4.19
CA GLU A 85 2.67 -40.31 -3.86
C GLU A 85 1.54 -39.36 -4.28
N ALA A 86 1.74 -38.05 -4.15
CA ALA A 86 0.79 -37.06 -4.65
C ALA A 86 0.64 -37.15 -6.18
N ILE A 87 1.76 -37.33 -6.92
CA ILE A 87 1.73 -37.57 -8.37
C ILE A 87 0.97 -38.85 -8.75
N LYS A 88 1.14 -39.95 -8.00
CA LYS A 88 0.38 -41.18 -8.24
C LYS A 88 -1.12 -40.98 -8.02
N GLU A 89 -1.48 -40.24 -6.97
CA GLU A 89 -2.88 -39.91 -6.70
C GLU A 89 -3.46 -39.02 -7.81
N ALA A 90 -2.72 -37.99 -8.24
CA ALA A 90 -3.12 -37.14 -9.36
C ALA A 90 -3.34 -37.95 -10.65
N ASP A 91 -2.41 -38.87 -10.97
CA ASP A 91 -2.52 -39.77 -12.12
C ASP A 91 -3.77 -40.64 -12.03
N PHE A 92 -4.01 -41.27 -10.88
CA PHE A 92 -5.20 -42.09 -10.66
C PHE A 92 -6.49 -41.28 -10.86
N ARG A 93 -6.59 -40.10 -10.24
CA ARG A 93 -7.79 -39.25 -10.33
C ARG A 93 -8.04 -38.70 -11.73
N LEU A 94 -6.98 -38.33 -12.46
CA LEU A 94 -7.08 -37.87 -13.85
C LEU A 94 -7.55 -39.01 -14.78
N ASN A 95 -7.01 -40.22 -14.61
CA ASN A 95 -7.42 -41.40 -15.37
C ASN A 95 -8.89 -41.80 -15.10
N GLU A 96 -9.35 -41.74 -13.83
CA GLU A 96 -10.77 -41.99 -13.47
C GLU A 96 -11.73 -41.01 -14.15
N MET A 97 -11.27 -39.80 -14.46
CA MET A 97 -12.02 -38.77 -15.21
C MET A 97 -11.82 -38.88 -16.74
N GLY A 98 -11.13 -39.91 -17.20
CA GLY A 98 -10.86 -40.19 -18.62
C GLY A 98 -9.79 -39.30 -19.25
N ILE A 99 -8.86 -38.77 -18.45
CA ILE A 99 -7.77 -37.89 -18.90
C ILE A 99 -6.46 -38.69 -18.83
N ASN A 100 -6.21 -39.48 -19.88
CA ASN A 100 -5.12 -40.47 -19.87
C ASN A 100 -3.80 -39.93 -20.46
N ASP A 101 -3.80 -38.71 -20.99
CA ASP A 101 -2.67 -38.08 -21.70
C ASP A 101 -2.04 -36.92 -20.93
N ALA A 102 -2.41 -36.74 -19.65
CA ALA A 102 -1.78 -35.77 -18.76
C ALA A 102 -0.30 -36.10 -18.55
N LYS A 103 0.55 -35.06 -18.55
CA LYS A 103 1.99 -35.18 -18.33
C LYS A 103 2.33 -34.88 -16.87
N LEU A 104 2.45 -35.92 -16.06
CA LEU A 104 2.77 -35.80 -14.64
C LEU A 104 4.23 -36.14 -14.36
N THR A 105 4.92 -35.29 -13.61
CA THR A 105 6.35 -35.44 -13.30
C THR A 105 6.59 -35.27 -11.80
N ALA A 106 7.26 -36.26 -11.19
CA ALA A 106 7.75 -36.11 -9.83
C ALA A 106 9.13 -35.42 -9.81
N GLY A 107 9.20 -34.21 -9.25
CA GLY A 107 10.46 -33.46 -9.07
C GLY A 107 10.25 -31.99 -8.68
N ASP A 108 11.35 -31.28 -8.39
CA ASP A 108 11.34 -29.85 -8.03
C ASP A 108 11.16 -28.98 -9.28
N PHE A 109 10.03 -28.27 -9.37
CA PHE A 109 9.73 -27.35 -10.47
C PHE A 109 10.81 -26.27 -10.65
N LEU A 110 11.39 -25.76 -9.56
CA LEU A 110 12.42 -24.72 -9.61
C LEU A 110 13.74 -25.23 -10.21
N GLU A 111 13.97 -26.56 -10.22
CA GLU A 111 15.11 -27.19 -10.90
C GLU A 111 14.82 -27.52 -12.38
N MET A 112 13.56 -27.48 -12.79
CA MET A 112 13.15 -27.75 -14.18
C MET A 112 13.07 -26.49 -15.05
N VAL A 113 13.05 -25.32 -14.41
CA VAL A 113 13.03 -24.01 -15.08
C VAL A 113 14.44 -23.43 -15.11
N ASP A 114 14.86 -22.96 -16.28
CA ASP A 114 16.10 -22.23 -16.42
C ASP A 114 15.92 -20.80 -15.89
N LEU A 115 16.61 -20.49 -14.78
CA LEU A 115 16.58 -19.17 -14.15
C LEU A 115 17.70 -18.25 -14.70
N GLU A 116 18.58 -18.76 -15.57
CA GLU A 116 19.73 -18.04 -16.13
C GLU A 116 19.40 -17.44 -17.49
N ASP A 117 18.59 -16.37 -17.49
CA ASP A 117 18.34 -15.55 -18.69
C ASP A 117 19.57 -14.66 -19.02
N ASN A 118 20.73 -15.26 -19.27
CA ASN A 118 21.93 -14.60 -19.78
C ASN A 118 22.67 -15.47 -20.81
N LEU A 119 22.53 -15.10 -22.09
CA LEU A 119 23.45 -15.40 -23.20
C LEU A 119 23.71 -16.89 -23.48
N SER A 120 22.75 -17.55 -24.12
CA SER A 120 23.04 -18.77 -24.90
C SER A 120 23.89 -18.41 -26.13
N LEU A 121 25.21 -18.51 -25.98
CA LEU A 121 26.14 -18.57 -27.11
C LEU A 121 26.72 -19.97 -27.33
N PHE A 122 26.46 -20.96 -26.46
CA PHE A 122 26.84 -22.35 -26.68
C PHE A 122 25.84 -23.32 -26.02
N GLU A 123 25.13 -24.06 -26.88
CA GLU A 123 24.56 -25.43 -26.78
C GLU A 123 23.94 -25.96 -25.45
N ASP A 124 22.63 -26.28 -25.55
CA ASP A 124 21.96 -27.52 -25.10
C ASP A 124 21.69 -27.84 -23.61
N GLU A 125 21.24 -26.88 -22.81
CA GLU A 125 20.38 -27.19 -21.64
C GLU A 125 19.13 -26.29 -21.61
N LEU A 126 18.19 -26.55 -22.54
CA LEU A 126 16.84 -25.95 -22.49
C LEU A 126 16.08 -26.41 -21.23
N SER A 127 15.21 -25.55 -20.70
CA SER A 127 14.23 -25.90 -19.66
C SER A 127 13.54 -27.23 -20.00
N LYS A 128 13.42 -28.13 -19.02
CA LYS A 128 12.80 -29.46 -19.24
C LYS A 128 11.31 -29.38 -19.58
N ILE A 129 10.71 -28.22 -19.36
CA ILE A 129 9.33 -27.90 -19.66
C ILE A 129 9.33 -26.88 -20.79
N GLU A 130 8.65 -27.17 -21.89
CA GLU A 130 8.42 -26.17 -22.94
C GLU A 130 7.40 -25.12 -22.46
N PRO A 131 7.50 -23.84 -22.89
CA PRO A 131 6.60 -22.77 -22.46
C PRO A 131 5.10 -23.09 -22.60
N VAL A 132 4.28 -22.62 -21.67
CA VAL A 132 2.85 -22.96 -21.54
C VAL A 132 1.93 -21.76 -21.79
N ASP A 133 0.65 -22.03 -22.09
CA ASP A 133 -0.36 -21.00 -22.37
C ASP A 133 -1.11 -20.58 -21.10
N LEU A 134 -1.31 -21.52 -20.17
CA LEU A 134 -2.01 -21.31 -18.91
C LEU A 134 -1.19 -21.86 -17.74
N ILE A 135 -1.21 -21.14 -16.62
CA ILE A 135 -0.76 -21.64 -15.32
C ILE A 135 -1.89 -21.50 -14.31
N ILE A 136 -2.21 -22.58 -13.60
CA ILE A 136 -3.11 -22.62 -12.45
C ILE A 136 -2.35 -23.22 -11.29
N ALA A 137 -2.23 -22.51 -10.16
CA ALA A 137 -1.28 -22.93 -9.12
C ALA A 137 -1.70 -22.56 -7.70
N ASN A 138 -1.37 -23.44 -6.76
CA ASN A 138 -1.32 -23.16 -5.32
C ASN A 138 0.10 -23.45 -4.78
N PRO A 139 1.06 -22.54 -4.99
CA PRO A 139 2.46 -22.75 -4.60
C PRO A 139 2.62 -22.94 -3.09
N PRO A 140 3.68 -23.66 -2.65
CA PRO A 140 3.95 -23.89 -1.24
C PRO A 140 4.30 -22.60 -0.48
N TYR A 141 3.70 -22.45 0.72
CA TYR A 141 3.86 -21.27 1.60
C TYR A 141 5.00 -21.40 2.63
N VAL A 142 5.83 -22.43 2.51
CA VAL A 142 6.89 -22.72 3.48
C VAL A 142 7.98 -21.63 3.40
N ARG A 143 8.48 -21.20 4.56
CA ARG A 143 9.55 -20.19 4.64
C ARG A 143 10.86 -20.76 4.09
N THR A 144 11.69 -19.93 3.48
CA THR A 144 12.91 -20.30 2.72
C THR A 144 14.08 -20.90 3.52
N GLN A 145 13.87 -21.34 4.77
CA GLN A 145 14.87 -22.13 5.50
C GLN A 145 15.20 -23.47 4.81
N VAL A 146 14.40 -23.87 3.82
CA VAL A 146 14.53 -25.11 3.02
C VAL A 146 15.30 -24.91 1.70
N LEU A 147 15.45 -23.67 1.19
CA LEU A 147 15.93 -23.41 -0.18
C LEU A 147 17.47 -23.35 -0.37
N GLY A 148 18.24 -23.39 0.72
CA GLY A 148 19.70 -23.18 0.67
C GLY A 148 20.09 -21.71 0.43
N ALA A 149 21.26 -21.31 0.95
CA ALA A 149 21.67 -19.89 0.99
C ALA A 149 21.88 -19.27 -0.41
N ASP A 150 22.46 -20.04 -1.35
CA ASP A 150 22.80 -19.54 -2.69
C ASP A 150 21.56 -19.28 -3.55
N ARG A 151 20.55 -20.17 -3.51
CA ARG A 151 19.28 -19.96 -4.22
C ARG A 151 18.52 -18.77 -3.65
N ALA A 152 18.46 -18.65 -2.32
CA ALA A 152 17.84 -17.51 -1.68
C ALA A 152 18.51 -16.18 -2.08
N GLN A 153 19.85 -16.15 -2.23
CA GLN A 153 20.57 -14.98 -2.73
C GLN A 153 20.31 -14.69 -4.21
N LYS A 154 20.29 -15.72 -5.07
CA LYS A 154 19.96 -15.55 -6.50
C LYS A 154 18.55 -14.98 -6.69
N LEU A 155 17.56 -15.53 -5.98
CA LEU A 155 16.19 -15.03 -5.97
C LEU A 155 16.11 -13.60 -5.43
N ALA A 156 16.83 -13.32 -4.35
CA ALA A 156 16.90 -11.96 -3.81
C ALA A 156 17.45 -10.97 -4.83
N LYS A 157 18.44 -11.37 -5.64
CA LYS A 157 18.99 -10.53 -6.71
C LYS A 157 17.99 -10.31 -7.85
N LEU A 158 17.33 -11.37 -8.33
CA LEU A 158 16.35 -11.30 -9.42
C LEU A 158 15.16 -10.38 -9.11
N PHE A 159 14.67 -10.43 -7.87
CA PHE A 159 13.52 -9.65 -7.42
C PHE A 159 13.91 -8.36 -6.67
N ASN A 160 15.19 -8.01 -6.64
CA ASN A 160 15.73 -6.91 -5.84
C ASN A 160 15.22 -6.94 -4.36
N LEU A 161 15.05 -8.14 -3.81
CA LEU A 161 14.49 -8.35 -2.48
C LEU A 161 15.52 -7.95 -1.43
N LYS A 162 15.11 -7.03 -0.56
CA LYS A 162 15.85 -6.71 0.68
C LYS A 162 15.19 -7.48 1.82
N GLY A 163 15.96 -8.30 2.52
CA GLY A 163 15.46 -9.08 3.67
C GLY A 163 15.20 -10.54 3.31
N ARG A 164 14.30 -11.20 4.07
CA ARG A 164 14.02 -12.64 3.92
C ARG A 164 13.02 -12.87 2.79
N VAL A 165 13.38 -13.72 1.84
CA VAL A 165 12.55 -14.15 0.70
C VAL A 165 11.62 -15.28 1.17
N ASP A 166 10.40 -15.40 0.63
CA ASP A 166 9.48 -16.55 0.81
C ASP A 166 9.50 -17.46 -0.44
N LEU A 167 9.23 -18.77 -0.28
CA LEU A 167 9.33 -19.76 -1.37
C LEU A 167 8.37 -19.47 -2.53
N TYR A 168 7.16 -18.99 -2.24
CA TYR A 168 6.19 -18.63 -3.28
C TYR A 168 6.69 -17.50 -4.22
N HIS A 169 7.63 -16.65 -3.78
CA HIS A 169 8.26 -15.68 -4.67
C HIS A 169 9.05 -16.41 -5.77
N ALA A 170 9.82 -17.44 -5.40
CA ALA A 170 10.59 -18.23 -6.38
C ALA A 170 9.68 -18.86 -7.43
N PHE A 171 8.58 -19.46 -6.97
CA PHE A 171 7.55 -20.02 -7.83
C PHE A 171 6.97 -18.96 -8.77
N LEU A 172 6.63 -17.76 -8.29
CA LEU A 172 6.12 -16.69 -9.15
C LEU A 172 7.09 -16.33 -10.28
N VAL A 173 8.40 -16.26 -10.03
CA VAL A 173 9.38 -16.03 -11.11
C VAL A 173 9.45 -17.20 -12.07
N ALA A 174 9.57 -18.43 -11.57
CA ALA A 174 9.70 -19.61 -12.39
C ALA A 174 8.45 -19.82 -13.28
N MET A 175 7.25 -19.65 -12.72
CA MET A 175 5.98 -19.62 -13.46
C MET A 175 5.99 -18.53 -14.53
N THR A 176 6.47 -17.33 -14.19
CA THR A 176 6.56 -16.22 -15.16
C THR A 176 7.50 -16.56 -16.32
N LEU A 177 8.65 -17.19 -16.06
CA LEU A 177 9.59 -17.62 -17.11
C LEU A 177 8.96 -18.69 -18.00
N GLN A 178 8.25 -19.65 -17.40
CA GLN A 178 7.62 -20.76 -18.10
C GLN A 178 6.38 -20.37 -18.92
N LEU A 179 5.73 -19.24 -18.60
CA LEU A 179 4.55 -18.76 -19.31
C LEU A 179 4.95 -18.12 -20.65
N LYS A 180 4.22 -18.39 -21.73
CA LYS A 180 4.42 -17.67 -23.02
C LYS A 180 4.05 -16.19 -22.86
N PRO A 181 4.65 -15.28 -23.67
CA PRO A 181 4.08 -13.93 -23.85
C PRO A 181 2.58 -14.04 -24.21
N GLY A 182 1.74 -13.24 -23.53
CA GLY A 182 0.28 -13.31 -23.67
C GLY A 182 -0.39 -14.49 -22.94
N GLY A 183 0.37 -15.41 -22.34
CA GLY A 183 -0.17 -16.50 -21.51
C GLY A 183 -0.80 -15.99 -20.22
N LEU A 184 -1.68 -16.79 -19.62
CA LEU A 184 -2.46 -16.42 -18.45
C LEU A 184 -2.02 -17.21 -17.21
N ILE A 185 -2.00 -16.54 -16.06
CA ILE A 185 -1.72 -17.16 -14.76
C ILE A 185 -2.87 -16.88 -13.79
N GLY A 186 -3.27 -17.90 -13.05
CA GLY A 186 -4.19 -17.84 -11.91
C GLY A 186 -3.54 -18.54 -10.73
N VAL A 187 -3.07 -17.76 -9.75
CA VAL A 187 -2.22 -18.29 -8.67
C VAL A 187 -2.75 -17.86 -7.31
N ILE A 188 -2.90 -18.84 -6.41
CA ILE A 188 -3.20 -18.60 -5.01
C ILE A 188 -1.90 -18.17 -4.33
N THR A 189 -1.95 -17.10 -3.54
CA THR A 189 -0.81 -16.46 -2.90
C THR A 189 -1.22 -15.89 -1.55
N SER A 190 -0.28 -15.36 -0.76
CA SER A 190 -0.60 -14.65 0.47
C SER A 190 -1.12 -13.24 0.15
N ASN A 191 -2.16 -12.77 0.84
CA ASN A 191 -2.65 -11.41 0.67
C ASN A 191 -1.72 -10.31 1.25
N LYS A 192 -0.63 -10.69 1.95
CA LYS A 192 0.25 -9.75 2.66
C LYS A 192 0.81 -8.64 1.78
N TYR A 193 1.12 -8.93 0.51
CA TYR A 193 1.71 -7.95 -0.39
C TYR A 193 0.73 -6.86 -0.86
N LEU A 194 -0.58 -7.03 -0.61
CA LEU A 194 -1.61 -6.07 -0.99
C LEU A 194 -1.59 -4.83 -0.09
N ALA A 195 -1.33 -5.01 1.22
CA ALA A 195 -1.59 -3.96 2.22
C ALA A 195 -0.33 -3.35 2.87
N ASN A 196 0.85 -3.96 2.76
CA ASN A 196 2.03 -3.50 3.51
C ASN A 196 3.21 -3.07 2.61
N SER A 197 4.10 -2.24 3.17
CA SER A 197 5.30 -1.78 2.48
C SER A 197 6.27 -2.91 2.14
N SER A 198 6.27 -4.01 2.90
CA SER A 198 7.08 -5.20 2.57
C SER A 198 6.68 -5.90 1.28
N GLY A 199 5.49 -5.60 0.72
CA GLY A 199 5.04 -6.11 -0.57
C GLY A 199 5.57 -5.36 -1.80
N GLU A 200 6.38 -4.30 -1.62
CA GLU A 200 6.88 -3.43 -2.72
C GLU A 200 7.46 -4.23 -3.89
N SER A 201 8.37 -5.16 -3.60
CA SER A 201 9.08 -5.95 -4.61
C SER A 201 8.16 -6.86 -5.43
N ILE A 202 7.15 -7.45 -4.78
CA ILE A 202 6.19 -8.33 -5.45
C ILE A 202 5.24 -7.49 -6.30
N ARG A 203 4.72 -6.37 -5.76
CA ARG A 203 3.88 -5.46 -6.54
C ARG A 203 4.61 -4.93 -7.76
N GLN A 204 5.89 -4.55 -7.60
CA GLN A 204 6.76 -4.17 -8.71
C GLN A 204 6.88 -5.30 -9.74
N PHE A 205 7.27 -6.50 -9.30
CA PHE A 205 7.43 -7.65 -10.19
C PHE A 205 6.15 -7.98 -10.97
N LEU A 206 5.00 -8.03 -10.30
CA LEU A 206 3.72 -8.33 -10.93
C LEU A 206 3.35 -7.24 -11.94
N ALA A 207 3.48 -5.96 -11.58
CA ALA A 207 3.16 -4.85 -12.47
C ALA A 207 4.11 -4.77 -13.68
N GLU A 208 5.38 -5.14 -13.54
CA GLU A 208 6.37 -5.11 -14.63
C GLU A 208 6.22 -6.27 -15.62
N ASN A 209 5.77 -7.44 -15.15
CA ASN A 209 5.71 -8.67 -15.95
C ASN A 209 4.30 -9.02 -16.45
N TYR A 210 3.24 -8.48 -15.83
CA TYR A 210 1.86 -8.83 -16.14
C TYR A 210 1.00 -7.61 -16.43
N ASP A 211 0.08 -7.76 -17.37
CA ASP A 211 -1.18 -7.02 -17.39
C ASP A 211 -2.09 -7.67 -16.35
N ILE A 212 -2.30 -6.98 -15.23
CA ILE A 212 -3.08 -7.48 -14.11
C ILE A 212 -4.55 -7.47 -14.53
N ILE A 213 -5.21 -8.62 -14.38
CA ILE A 213 -6.61 -8.81 -14.77
C ILE A 213 -7.51 -8.64 -13.56
N GLU A 214 -7.21 -9.39 -12.49
CA GLU A 214 -8.03 -9.42 -11.28
C GLU A 214 -7.18 -9.82 -10.07
N ILE A 215 -7.54 -9.28 -8.91
CA ILE A 215 -7.04 -9.74 -7.62
C ILE A 215 -8.23 -10.06 -6.72
N MET A 216 -8.25 -11.27 -6.18
CA MET A 216 -9.24 -11.67 -5.18
C MET A 216 -8.56 -11.76 -3.81
N ASP A 217 -8.86 -10.87 -2.87
CA ASP A 217 -8.46 -10.98 -1.47
C ASP A 217 -9.54 -11.75 -0.71
N LEU A 218 -9.23 -13.02 -0.38
CA LEU A 218 -10.16 -13.93 0.27
C LEU A 218 -10.20 -13.75 1.80
N GLY A 219 -9.43 -12.80 2.34
CA GLY A 219 -9.48 -12.40 3.74
C GLY A 219 -9.47 -13.57 4.71
N ASP A 220 -10.35 -13.51 5.71
CA ASP A 220 -10.49 -14.48 6.80
C ASP A 220 -11.64 -15.47 6.59
N THR A 221 -11.99 -15.74 5.32
CA THR A 221 -13.04 -16.70 4.94
C THR A 221 -12.82 -18.14 5.44
N LYS A 222 -11.60 -18.48 5.88
CA LYS A 222 -11.22 -19.84 6.35
C LYS A 222 -11.52 -20.94 5.33
N LEU A 223 -11.42 -20.63 4.04
CA LEU A 223 -11.54 -21.58 2.92
C LEU A 223 -10.50 -22.72 2.99
N PHE A 224 -9.40 -22.49 3.69
CA PHE A 224 -8.37 -23.48 3.96
C PHE A 224 -8.33 -23.79 5.45
N SER A 225 -8.01 -25.04 5.81
CA SER A 225 -7.82 -25.47 7.20
C SER A 225 -6.64 -24.76 7.90
N ALA A 226 -5.74 -24.17 7.13
CA ALA A 226 -4.62 -23.37 7.62
C ALA A 226 -5.05 -21.96 8.02
N ALA A 227 -4.41 -21.41 9.07
CA ALA A 227 -4.57 -20.02 9.47
C ALA A 227 -3.78 -19.05 8.55
N VAL A 228 -4.06 -19.07 7.25
CA VAL A 228 -3.44 -18.18 6.25
C VAL A 228 -4.53 -17.37 5.56
N LEU A 229 -4.29 -16.07 5.39
CA LEU A 229 -5.14 -15.19 4.59
C LEU A 229 -4.74 -15.33 3.11
N PRO A 230 -5.58 -15.92 2.25
CA PRO A 230 -5.25 -16.16 0.86
C PRO A 230 -5.66 -14.97 -0.02
N ALA A 231 -4.92 -14.77 -1.09
CA ALA A 231 -5.34 -13.98 -2.23
C ALA A 231 -5.15 -14.79 -3.51
N ILE A 232 -5.88 -14.44 -4.56
CA ILE A 232 -5.71 -15.03 -5.89
C ILE A 232 -5.31 -13.90 -6.84
N PHE A 233 -4.21 -14.10 -7.56
CA PHE A 233 -3.74 -13.19 -8.58
C PHE A 233 -4.05 -13.75 -9.96
N PHE A 234 -4.67 -12.93 -10.81
CA PHE A 234 -4.88 -13.21 -12.23
C PHE A 234 -4.13 -12.20 -13.08
N GLY A 235 -3.31 -12.70 -14.01
CA GLY A 235 -2.51 -11.85 -14.88
C GLY A 235 -2.28 -12.44 -16.26
N ARG A 236 -2.07 -11.57 -17.25
CA ARG A 236 -1.58 -11.93 -18.58
C ARG A 236 -0.11 -11.51 -18.71
N LYS A 237 0.78 -12.44 -19.04
CA LYS A 237 2.20 -12.10 -19.18
C LYS A 237 2.39 -11.11 -20.34
N LYS A 238 3.08 -10.00 -20.07
CA LYS A 238 3.36 -8.96 -21.05
C LYS A 238 4.30 -9.46 -22.14
N GLU A 239 4.09 -8.98 -23.37
CA GLU A 239 5.07 -9.12 -24.45
C GLU A 239 6.31 -8.26 -24.19
N ASN A 240 6.09 -7.03 -23.70
CA ASN A 240 7.15 -6.07 -23.39
C ASN A 240 7.14 -5.72 -21.90
N LYS A 241 8.23 -6.04 -21.20
CA LYS A 241 8.39 -5.75 -19.77
C LYS A 241 8.36 -4.24 -19.51
N GLY A 242 7.78 -3.84 -18.37
CA GLY A 242 7.84 -2.46 -17.87
C GLY A 242 6.84 -1.46 -18.48
N ILE A 243 6.09 -1.83 -19.52
CA ILE A 243 4.97 -1.01 -20.00
C ILE A 243 3.86 -1.08 -18.95
N ARG A 244 3.42 0.06 -18.42
CA ARG A 244 2.29 0.11 -17.48
C ARG A 244 0.98 -0.20 -18.21
N GLN A 245 0.11 -0.96 -17.57
CA GLN A 245 -1.22 -1.22 -18.09
C GLN A 245 -2.05 0.08 -18.07
N THR A 246 -2.83 0.31 -19.12
CA THR A 246 -3.72 1.47 -19.24
C THR A 246 -5.11 1.20 -18.69
N THR A 247 -5.55 -0.06 -18.73
CA THR A 247 -6.86 -0.48 -18.22
C THR A 247 -6.72 -0.89 -16.75
N PRO A 248 -7.58 -0.39 -15.84
CA PRO A 248 -7.55 -0.81 -14.45
C PRO A 248 -7.93 -2.29 -14.33
N ALA A 249 -7.20 -3.03 -13.48
CA ALA A 249 -7.56 -4.40 -13.14
C ALA A 249 -8.81 -4.40 -12.25
N ASN A 250 -9.50 -5.53 -12.18
CA ASN A 250 -10.58 -5.70 -11.21
C ASN A 250 -10.00 -6.11 -9.84
N PHE A 251 -10.76 -5.85 -8.77
CA PHE A 251 -10.53 -6.54 -7.51
C PHE A 251 -11.84 -7.10 -6.95
N TYR A 252 -11.69 -8.14 -6.13
CA TYR A 252 -12.71 -8.71 -5.28
C TYR A 252 -12.13 -8.86 -3.88
N LYS A 253 -12.85 -8.43 -2.85
CA LYS A 253 -12.40 -8.49 -1.46
C LYS A 253 -13.51 -9.02 -0.59
N ILE A 254 -13.23 -10.01 0.25
CA ILE A 254 -14.20 -10.61 1.18
C ILE A 254 -13.61 -10.83 2.57
N TYR A 255 -14.33 -10.39 3.60
CA TYR A 255 -13.98 -10.59 5.01
C TYR A 255 -15.21 -10.93 5.83
N GLU A 256 -15.05 -11.72 6.89
CA GLU A 256 -16.11 -11.99 7.87
C GLU A 256 -16.53 -10.66 8.54
N GLU A 257 -17.83 -10.36 8.50
CA GLU A 257 -18.40 -9.15 9.11
C GLU A 257 -18.90 -9.46 10.52
N THR A 258 -18.38 -8.71 11.50
CA THR A 258 -18.64 -8.94 12.91
C THR A 258 -19.50 -7.85 13.55
N ASP A 259 -19.71 -6.72 12.87
CA ASP A 259 -20.56 -5.63 13.33
C ASP A 259 -22.05 -5.98 13.12
N PRO A 260 -22.83 -6.22 14.20
CA PRO A 260 -24.24 -6.61 14.08
C PRO A 260 -25.13 -5.51 13.49
N SER A 261 -24.67 -4.26 13.43
CA SER A 261 -25.44 -3.16 12.83
C SER A 261 -25.53 -3.30 11.30
N LYS A 262 -24.57 -3.96 10.67
CA LYS A 262 -24.47 -4.12 9.22
C LYS A 262 -25.11 -5.42 8.69
N THR A 263 -25.56 -6.30 9.57
CA THR A 263 -26.08 -7.64 9.20
C THR A 263 -27.60 -7.68 9.01
N LYS A 264 -28.29 -6.55 9.13
CA LYS A 264 -29.75 -6.47 8.98
C LYS A 264 -30.16 -6.42 7.52
N GLY A 265 -31.09 -7.29 7.11
CA GLY A 265 -31.67 -7.27 5.76
C GLY A 265 -30.72 -7.73 4.66
N THR A 266 -29.69 -8.49 4.99
CA THR A 266 -28.68 -8.97 4.03
C THR A 266 -29.24 -10.04 3.10
N ILE A 267 -28.75 -10.06 1.86
CA ILE A 267 -29.06 -11.11 0.89
C ILE A 267 -28.35 -12.41 1.29
N LYS A 268 -29.06 -13.54 1.21
CA LYS A 268 -28.54 -14.87 1.51
C LYS A 268 -28.03 -15.57 0.25
N PHE A 269 -26.86 -16.19 0.34
CA PHE A 269 -26.29 -17.12 -0.64
C PHE A 269 -26.28 -18.54 -0.05
N GLU A 270 -26.36 -19.57 -0.90
CA GLU A 270 -26.36 -20.95 -0.43
C GLU A 270 -24.97 -21.41 -0.01
N THR A 271 -23.95 -20.98 -0.75
CA THR A 271 -22.55 -21.31 -0.45
C THR A 271 -21.65 -20.10 -0.54
N LEU A 272 -20.49 -20.18 0.10
CA LEU A 272 -19.46 -19.16 -0.02
C LEU A 272 -18.94 -19.05 -1.47
N PHE A 273 -18.91 -20.15 -2.21
CA PHE A 273 -18.43 -20.16 -3.60
C PHE A 273 -19.37 -19.42 -4.54
N GLU A 274 -20.69 -19.51 -4.35
CA GLU A 274 -21.64 -18.67 -5.09
C GLU A 274 -21.42 -17.18 -4.83
N LEU A 275 -21.14 -16.82 -3.56
CA LEU A 275 -20.82 -15.44 -3.20
C LEU A 275 -19.53 -14.96 -3.86
N LEU A 276 -18.50 -15.81 -3.95
CA LEU A 276 -17.23 -15.52 -4.65
C LEU A 276 -17.41 -15.33 -6.16
N GLU A 277 -18.42 -15.95 -6.77
CA GLU A 277 -18.76 -15.74 -8.19
C GLU A 277 -19.59 -14.48 -8.43
N SER A 278 -20.19 -13.90 -7.38
CA SER A 278 -20.95 -12.65 -7.48
C SER A 278 -20.05 -11.44 -7.69
N SER A 279 -20.59 -10.38 -8.29
CA SER A 279 -19.90 -9.10 -8.50
C SER A 279 -20.51 -7.96 -7.68
N ASN A 280 -21.16 -8.28 -6.56
CA ASN A 280 -21.91 -7.30 -5.76
C ASN A 280 -21.10 -6.87 -4.54
N THR A 281 -21.01 -5.55 -4.33
CA THR A 281 -20.50 -4.96 -3.09
C THR A 281 -21.62 -4.91 -2.04
N GLY A 282 -21.32 -5.27 -0.79
CA GLY A 282 -22.31 -5.25 0.29
C GLY A 282 -21.98 -6.21 1.44
N VAL A 283 -22.97 -6.43 2.30
CA VAL A 283 -22.89 -7.47 3.35
C VAL A 283 -23.87 -8.58 3.00
N PHE A 284 -23.37 -9.81 3.02
CA PHE A 284 -24.08 -11.00 2.57
C PHE A 284 -24.06 -12.07 3.64
N ASN A 285 -25.13 -12.86 3.71
CA ASN A 285 -25.25 -13.99 4.61
C ASN A 285 -24.94 -15.29 3.87
N VAL A 286 -24.08 -16.12 4.45
CA VAL A 286 -23.85 -17.51 4.04
C VAL A 286 -23.91 -18.35 5.31
N ASP A 287 -24.86 -19.28 5.36
CA ASP A 287 -25.18 -20.04 6.57
C ASP A 287 -25.39 -19.14 7.81
N GLU A 288 -24.63 -19.36 8.87
CA GLU A 288 -24.70 -18.60 10.13
C GLU A 288 -23.73 -17.40 10.16
N LYS A 289 -23.03 -17.14 9.06
CA LYS A 289 -21.99 -16.10 8.96
C LYS A 289 -22.40 -14.97 8.04
N PHE A 290 -21.75 -13.83 8.25
CA PHE A 290 -21.89 -12.64 7.43
C PHE A 290 -20.55 -12.27 6.84
N TYR A 291 -20.55 -11.82 5.59
CA TYR A 291 -19.36 -11.44 4.86
C TYR A 291 -19.54 -10.06 4.25
N SER A 292 -18.59 -9.17 4.49
CA SER A 292 -18.46 -7.90 3.78
C SER A 292 -17.67 -8.13 2.50
N VAL A 293 -18.31 -7.89 1.37
CA VAL A 293 -17.73 -8.02 0.03
C VAL A 293 -17.61 -6.63 -0.60
N SER A 294 -16.48 -6.39 -1.25
CA SER A 294 -16.23 -5.19 -2.06
C SER A 294 -15.60 -5.59 -3.39
N CYS A 295 -16.16 -5.05 -4.47
CA CYS A 295 -15.70 -5.28 -5.83
C CYS A 295 -15.51 -3.93 -6.53
N GLY A 296 -14.56 -3.86 -7.46
CA GLY A 296 -14.33 -2.65 -8.26
C GLY A 296 -13.00 -2.68 -9.00
N LYS A 297 -12.28 -1.56 -8.97
CA LYS A 297 -11.03 -1.35 -9.70
C LYS A 297 -9.82 -1.28 -8.78
N LEU A 298 -8.75 -1.92 -9.24
CA LEU A 298 -7.44 -1.84 -8.65
C LEU A 298 -6.68 -0.64 -9.25
N ILE A 299 -6.35 0.34 -8.42
CA ILE A 299 -5.48 1.45 -8.79
C ILE A 299 -4.05 1.07 -8.39
N VAL A 300 -3.16 1.05 -9.39
CA VAL A 300 -1.74 0.78 -9.21
C VAL A 300 -0.99 2.12 -9.15
N PRO A 301 -0.44 2.53 -7.99
CA PRO A 301 0.25 3.80 -7.86
C PRO A 301 1.49 3.93 -8.76
N GLU A 302 1.96 5.15 -8.97
CA GLU A 302 3.23 5.42 -9.67
C GLU A 302 4.46 4.83 -8.95
N SER A 303 4.44 4.89 -7.62
CA SER A 303 5.50 4.33 -6.80
C SER A 303 5.10 2.95 -6.30
N PHE A 304 5.89 1.92 -6.59
CA PHE A 304 5.64 0.55 -6.08
C PHE A 304 5.78 0.44 -4.54
N LYS A 305 6.36 1.45 -3.89
CA LYS A 305 6.38 1.58 -2.42
C LYS A 305 4.99 1.74 -1.83
N GLU A 306 4.08 2.32 -2.60
CA GLU A 306 2.69 2.49 -2.19
C GLU A 306 1.91 1.20 -2.43
N PRO A 307 1.02 0.82 -1.50
CA PRO A 307 0.14 -0.32 -1.67
C PRO A 307 -0.83 -0.08 -2.83
N TRP A 308 -1.30 -1.15 -3.47
CA TRP A 308 -2.38 -1.03 -4.44
C TRP A 308 -3.67 -0.61 -3.73
N VAL A 309 -4.45 0.23 -4.40
CA VAL A 309 -5.71 0.74 -3.88
C VAL A 309 -6.85 -0.06 -4.51
N MET A 310 -7.71 -0.61 -3.67
CA MET A 310 -8.92 -1.33 -4.07
C MET A 310 -10.11 -0.39 -3.88
N ALA A 311 -10.57 0.21 -4.96
CA ALA A 311 -11.64 1.20 -4.96
C ALA A 311 -12.85 0.62 -5.70
N THR A 312 -14.03 0.62 -5.08
CA THR A 312 -15.28 0.27 -5.75
C THR A 312 -15.45 1.04 -7.05
N ASP A 313 -16.29 0.56 -7.98
CA ASP A 313 -16.45 1.27 -9.26
C ASP A 313 -16.90 2.74 -9.08
N GLU A 314 -17.72 3.02 -8.07
CA GLU A 314 -18.12 4.38 -7.69
C GLU A 314 -16.93 5.20 -7.19
N GLU A 315 -16.16 4.69 -6.23
CA GLU A 315 -14.95 5.35 -5.69
C GLU A 315 -13.89 5.57 -6.77
N TYR A 316 -13.68 4.60 -7.66
CA TYR A 316 -12.72 4.70 -8.76
C TYR A 316 -13.12 5.80 -9.74
N ASN A 317 -14.38 5.83 -10.16
CA ASN A 317 -14.89 6.87 -11.05
C ASN A 317 -14.80 8.24 -10.40
N TRP A 318 -15.14 8.32 -9.10
CA TRP A 318 -15.07 9.55 -8.33
C TRP A 318 -13.63 10.10 -8.22
N ILE A 319 -12.65 9.28 -7.81
CA ILE A 319 -11.23 9.69 -7.80
C ILE A 319 -10.73 10.05 -9.19
N THR A 320 -11.08 9.27 -10.21
CA THR A 320 -10.65 9.52 -11.58
C THR A 320 -11.15 10.88 -12.07
N ASN A 321 -12.40 11.22 -11.76
CA ASN A 321 -12.96 12.53 -12.09
C ASN A 321 -12.25 13.66 -11.35
N ILE A 322 -11.94 13.50 -10.06
CA ILE A 322 -11.15 14.49 -9.31
C ILE A 322 -9.80 14.70 -10.00
N ASN A 323 -9.06 13.62 -10.24
CA ASN A 323 -7.72 13.69 -10.83
C ASN A 323 -7.74 14.31 -12.23
N ASN A 324 -8.74 13.99 -13.06
CA ASN A 324 -8.89 14.55 -14.41
C ASN A 324 -9.25 16.05 -14.41
N ASN A 325 -9.94 16.52 -13.38
CA ASN A 325 -10.29 17.94 -13.21
C ASN A 325 -9.30 18.70 -12.31
N SER A 326 -8.24 18.03 -11.84
CA SER A 326 -7.20 18.65 -11.04
C SER A 326 -6.30 19.50 -11.93
N PHE A 327 -6.02 20.72 -11.52
CA PHE A 327 -5.08 21.59 -12.20
C PHE A 327 -3.63 21.17 -11.91
N CYS A 328 -3.36 20.82 -10.66
CA CYS A 328 -2.06 20.34 -10.19
C CYS A 328 -2.23 19.62 -8.84
N THR A 329 -1.11 19.29 -8.21
CA THR A 329 -1.04 18.76 -6.84
C THR A 329 -0.32 19.73 -5.90
N ILE A 330 -0.46 19.55 -4.58
CA ILE A 330 0.23 20.40 -3.59
C ILE A 330 1.74 20.47 -3.86
N GLN A 331 2.40 19.36 -4.20
CA GLN A 331 3.85 19.34 -4.45
C GLN A 331 4.29 20.18 -5.65
N ASP A 332 3.38 20.52 -6.57
CA ASP A 332 3.71 21.34 -7.74
C ASP A 332 3.89 22.80 -7.31
N LEU A 333 3.11 23.28 -6.35
CA LEU A 333 3.08 24.68 -5.91
C LEU A 333 3.79 24.94 -4.57
N CYS A 334 3.89 23.92 -3.72
CA CYS A 334 4.34 24.05 -2.34
C CYS A 334 5.34 22.96 -1.94
N ASP A 335 6.14 23.25 -0.92
CA ASP A 335 6.96 22.27 -0.23
C ASP A 335 6.23 21.77 1.03
N VAL A 336 5.93 20.47 1.08
CA VAL A 336 5.48 19.81 2.31
C VAL A 336 6.67 19.26 3.08
N LYS A 337 6.85 19.73 4.31
CA LYS A 337 8.03 19.50 5.13
C LYS A 337 7.67 18.80 6.44
N VAL A 338 8.58 17.97 6.92
CA VAL A 338 8.53 17.42 8.28
C VAL A 338 8.86 18.53 9.28
N GLY A 339 8.28 18.49 10.49
CA GLY A 339 8.76 19.32 11.57
C GLY A 339 10.12 18.85 12.14
N ILE A 340 10.57 19.51 13.20
CA ILE A 340 11.90 19.31 13.77
C ILE A 340 11.97 18.01 14.57
N LYS A 341 13.10 17.31 14.54
CA LYS A 341 13.31 16.12 15.40
C LYS A 341 14.49 16.36 16.31
N THR A 342 14.22 16.64 17.59
CA THR A 342 15.26 16.92 18.57
C THR A 342 15.98 15.64 19.01
N THR A 343 15.26 14.52 19.07
CA THR A 343 15.70 13.21 19.61
C THR A 343 16.15 13.24 21.07
N ALA A 344 15.83 14.33 21.78
CA ALA A 344 16.04 14.52 23.21
C ALA A 344 15.05 15.60 23.71
N ASP A 345 13.75 15.40 23.48
CA ASP A 345 12.72 16.45 23.68
C ASP A 345 12.74 17.04 25.09
N LYS A 346 13.01 16.22 26.12
CA LYS A 346 13.12 16.70 27.52
C LYS A 346 14.24 17.73 27.76
N VAL A 347 15.25 17.74 26.88
CA VAL A 347 16.35 18.70 26.92
C VAL A 347 16.02 19.93 26.08
N PHE A 348 15.52 19.74 24.86
CA PHE A 348 15.35 20.84 23.92
C PHE A 348 13.99 21.54 23.99
N ILE A 349 12.95 20.94 24.56
CA ILE A 349 11.58 21.47 24.51
C ILE A 349 11.03 21.61 25.94
N LYS A 350 10.64 22.84 26.31
CA LYS A 350 10.01 23.15 27.60
C LYS A 350 9.05 24.32 27.48
N SER A 351 8.06 24.39 28.37
CA SER A 351 7.24 25.58 28.62
C SER A 351 7.75 26.41 29.81
N THR A 352 8.65 25.85 30.62
CA THR A 352 9.11 26.42 31.89
C THR A 352 10.55 26.92 31.85
N TRP A 353 11.01 27.42 30.69
CA TRP A 353 12.37 27.96 30.55
C TRP A 353 12.67 29.09 31.54
N GLU A 354 11.64 29.88 31.91
CA GLU A 354 11.74 30.98 32.85
C GLU A 354 11.95 30.54 34.32
N GLU A 355 11.74 29.27 34.64
CA GLU A 355 11.93 28.71 35.99
C GLU A 355 13.38 28.24 36.23
N LEU A 356 14.21 28.21 35.18
CA LEU A 356 15.62 27.83 35.31
C LEU A 356 16.41 28.93 36.03
N PRO A 357 17.44 28.55 36.82
CA PRO A 357 18.40 29.52 37.36
C PRO A 357 19.00 30.38 36.25
N ASP A 358 19.20 31.66 36.53
CA ASP A 358 19.65 32.64 35.52
C ASP A 358 20.96 32.24 34.85
N GLU A 359 21.84 31.49 35.52
CA GLU A 359 23.13 31.03 34.98
C GLU A 359 22.99 29.97 33.89
N ILE A 360 21.88 29.23 33.86
CA ILE A 360 21.61 28.14 32.91
C ILE A 360 20.29 28.36 32.15
N LYS A 361 19.67 29.52 32.27
CA LYS A 361 18.50 29.90 31.49
C LYS A 361 18.95 30.37 30.10
N PRO A 362 18.68 29.63 29.01
CA PRO A 362 19.17 29.98 27.68
C PRO A 362 18.76 31.39 27.25
N GLU A 363 19.59 32.00 26.43
CA GLU A 363 19.32 33.28 25.80
C GLU A 363 18.07 33.21 24.91
N ASN A 364 17.25 34.27 24.90
CA ASN A 364 15.97 34.28 24.19
C ASN A 364 16.15 34.14 22.67
N GLU A 365 17.29 34.54 22.13
CA GLU A 365 17.66 34.48 20.73
C GLU A 365 17.68 33.05 20.19
N VAL A 366 18.05 32.08 21.04
CA VAL A 366 18.13 30.65 20.72
C VAL A 366 16.89 29.86 21.16
N LEU A 367 15.95 30.50 21.86
CA LEU A 367 14.65 29.92 22.22
C LEU A 367 13.60 30.33 21.20
N LYS A 368 12.99 29.37 20.52
CA LYS A 368 11.93 29.62 19.52
C LYS A 368 10.59 29.04 19.99
N PRO A 369 9.46 29.74 19.80
CA PRO A 369 8.15 29.18 20.09
C PRO A 369 7.93 27.92 19.25
N LEU A 370 7.24 26.92 19.82
CA LEU A 370 7.08 25.61 19.22
C LEU A 370 5.59 25.21 19.24
N LEU A 371 5.06 24.92 18.05
CA LEU A 371 3.76 24.29 17.88
C LEU A 371 3.89 22.78 17.76
N SER A 372 2.93 22.09 18.36
CA SER A 372 2.83 20.64 18.44
C SER A 372 1.43 20.16 18.09
N THR A 373 1.22 18.84 18.11
CA THR A 373 -0.10 18.22 17.92
C THR A 373 -1.15 18.72 18.91
N ASP A 374 -0.75 19.13 20.11
CA ASP A 374 -1.66 19.58 21.16
C ASP A 374 -2.30 20.95 20.85
N HIS A 375 -1.68 21.69 19.92
CA HIS A 375 -2.17 23.00 19.47
C HIS A 375 -3.01 22.89 18.18
N ALA A 376 -3.16 21.69 17.62
CA ALA A 376 -3.79 21.49 16.33
C ALA A 376 -5.32 21.60 16.39
N SER A 377 -5.87 22.47 15.55
CA SER A 377 -7.30 22.59 15.24
C SER A 377 -7.49 22.87 13.75
N LYS A 378 -8.73 22.88 13.27
CA LYS A 378 -9.00 23.39 11.92
C LYS A 378 -8.74 24.90 11.86
N TRP A 379 -8.23 25.36 10.72
CA TRP A 379 -8.10 26.77 10.32
C TRP A 379 -7.01 27.56 11.05
N ARG A 380 -7.00 27.57 12.39
CA ARG A 380 -6.05 28.29 13.25
C ARG A 380 -5.57 27.34 14.35
N PRO A 381 -4.38 27.55 14.94
CA PRO A 381 -3.99 26.80 16.13
C PRO A 381 -4.87 27.22 17.32
N LEU A 382 -5.02 26.32 18.30
CA LEU A 382 -5.72 26.62 19.56
C LEU A 382 -5.07 27.78 20.31
N GLU A 383 -3.74 27.89 20.22
CA GLU A 383 -2.94 28.99 20.74
C GLU A 383 -1.93 29.42 19.67
N ARG A 384 -1.95 30.70 19.27
CA ARG A 384 -1.07 31.20 18.19
C ARG A 384 0.39 31.35 18.63
N MET A 385 0.61 31.68 19.89
CA MET A 385 1.94 31.87 20.48
C MET A 385 2.05 31.05 21.76
N PRO A 386 2.36 29.75 21.65
CA PRO A 386 2.42 28.89 22.81
C PRO A 386 3.60 29.22 23.72
N ASN A 387 3.41 29.00 25.02
CA ASN A 387 4.51 29.11 26.00
C ASN A 387 5.60 28.04 25.78
N GLN A 388 5.27 26.95 25.09
CA GLN A 388 6.23 25.91 24.74
C GLN A 388 7.27 26.45 23.74
N LYS A 389 8.56 26.36 24.12
CA LYS A 389 9.68 26.78 23.27
C LYS A 389 10.68 25.65 23.08
N VAL A 390 11.34 25.66 21.94
CA VAL A 390 12.50 24.83 21.63
C VAL A 390 13.80 25.63 21.74
N LEU A 391 14.80 25.07 22.40
CA LEU A 391 16.20 25.51 22.28
C LEU A 391 16.72 25.06 20.91
N TYR A 392 16.68 25.97 19.95
CA TYR A 392 17.00 25.66 18.55
C TYR A 392 18.51 25.73 18.31
N THR A 393 19.07 24.75 17.60
CA THR A 393 20.53 24.54 17.55
C THR A 393 21.17 24.95 16.23
N HIS A 394 20.39 25.51 15.30
CA HIS A 394 20.85 25.83 13.95
C HIS A 394 20.48 27.26 13.55
N GLU A 395 21.39 27.91 12.85
CA GLU A 395 21.24 29.23 12.25
C GLU A 395 21.40 29.14 10.72
N ASN A 396 20.93 30.15 10.01
CA ASN A 396 21.19 30.29 8.58
C ASN A 396 22.40 31.23 8.39
N VAL A 397 23.43 30.73 7.73
CA VAL A 397 24.62 31.51 7.37
C VAL A 397 24.82 31.41 5.86
N ASN A 398 24.63 32.52 5.14
CA ASN A 398 24.74 32.62 3.67
C ASN A 398 23.87 31.58 2.93
N GLY A 399 22.61 31.43 3.34
CA GLY A 399 21.66 30.47 2.74
C GLY A 399 21.92 29.01 3.13
N LYS A 400 22.88 28.74 4.03
CA LYS A 400 23.22 27.40 4.50
C LYS A 400 22.92 27.26 5.98
N LYS A 401 22.15 26.21 6.29
CA LYS A 401 21.90 25.77 7.65
C LYS A 401 23.19 25.29 8.31
N LYS A 402 23.57 25.90 9.42
CA LYS A 402 24.76 25.57 10.20
C LYS A 402 24.39 25.45 11.68
N ALA A 403 25.10 24.60 12.42
CA ALA A 403 24.96 24.57 13.87
C ALA A 403 25.39 25.91 14.50
N ILE A 404 24.63 26.40 15.46
CA ILE A 404 24.94 27.60 16.23
C ILE A 404 26.24 27.37 17.00
N ASP A 405 27.10 28.37 17.01
CA ASP A 405 28.24 28.43 17.92
C ASP A 405 27.79 28.91 19.30
N PHE A 406 27.47 27.96 20.18
CA PHE A 406 26.98 28.25 21.53
C PHE A 406 28.01 28.92 22.45
N SER A 407 29.28 29.05 22.05
CA SER A 407 30.24 29.88 22.82
C SER A 407 29.81 31.35 22.90
N LYS A 408 28.95 31.81 21.98
CA LYS A 408 28.34 33.15 21.96
C LYS A 408 27.12 33.28 22.88
N TYR A 409 26.61 32.16 23.40
CA TYR A 409 25.39 32.05 24.21
C TYR A 409 25.73 31.28 25.50
N PRO A 410 26.47 31.92 26.45
CA PRO A 410 27.07 31.23 27.58
C PRO A 410 26.05 30.51 28.48
N ARG A 411 24.82 31.03 28.63
CA ARG A 411 23.80 30.38 29.46
C ARG A 411 23.20 29.17 28.78
N ALA A 412 22.92 29.26 27.48
CA ALA A 412 22.51 28.11 26.68
C ALA A 412 23.59 27.01 26.65
N LEU A 413 24.86 27.39 26.54
CA LEU A 413 25.97 26.44 26.61
C LEU A 413 26.04 25.78 27.99
N ALA A 414 25.95 26.55 29.07
CA ALA A 414 25.93 26.01 30.43
C ALA A 414 24.76 25.03 30.62
N TYR A 415 23.57 25.36 30.12
CA TYR A 415 22.41 24.47 30.12
C TYR A 415 22.68 23.15 29.38
N LEU A 416 23.22 23.23 28.15
CA LEU A 416 23.53 22.06 27.35
C LEU A 416 24.59 21.17 28.04
N GLU A 417 25.59 21.77 28.68
CA GLU A 417 26.63 21.05 29.42
C GLU A 417 26.06 20.29 30.63
N THR A 418 25.02 20.83 31.31
CA THR A 418 24.31 20.06 32.35
C THR A 418 23.63 18.79 31.81
N HIS A 419 23.41 18.69 30.49
CA HIS A 419 22.80 17.55 29.80
C HIS A 419 23.79 16.80 28.89
N ARG A 420 25.10 17.07 28.99
CA ARG A 420 26.14 16.56 28.08
C ARG A 420 26.12 15.05 27.92
N GLU A 421 26.07 14.31 29.02
CA GLU A 421 26.05 12.84 29.01
C GLU A 421 24.88 12.28 28.19
N THR A 422 23.68 12.85 28.38
CA THR A 422 22.48 12.46 27.62
C THR A 422 22.65 12.76 26.13
N LEU A 423 23.19 13.93 25.81
CA LEU A 423 23.32 14.40 24.43
C LEU A 423 24.43 13.67 23.66
N GLU A 424 25.59 13.41 24.28
CA GLU A 424 26.69 12.59 23.72
C GLU A 424 26.30 11.11 23.61
N GLY A 425 25.38 10.64 24.47
CA GLY A 425 24.79 9.29 24.38
C GLY A 425 24.07 9.00 23.06
N ARG A 426 23.70 10.04 22.28
CA ARG A 426 23.10 9.92 20.95
C ARG A 426 24.16 9.58 19.89
N LYS A 427 24.67 8.35 19.94
CA LYS A 427 25.79 7.86 19.10
C LYS A 427 25.64 8.14 17.60
N TYR A 428 24.41 8.17 17.06
CA TYR A 428 24.17 8.46 15.64
C TYR A 428 24.44 9.93 15.25
N VAL A 429 24.28 10.89 16.18
CA VAL A 429 24.62 12.31 15.96
C VAL A 429 26.14 12.45 15.82
N ILE A 430 26.88 11.85 16.74
CA ILE A 430 28.35 11.86 16.75
C ILE A 430 28.91 11.13 15.51
N LYS A 431 28.36 9.95 15.17
CA LYS A 431 28.73 9.23 13.94
C LYS A 431 28.47 10.04 12.67
N ALA A 432 27.44 10.88 12.67
CA ALA A 432 27.15 11.81 11.57
C ALA A 432 28.08 13.05 11.55
N LYS A 433 29.12 13.09 12.40
CA LYS A 433 30.09 14.20 12.54
C LYS A 433 29.44 15.54 12.87
N ARG A 434 28.33 15.50 13.61
CA ARG A 434 27.65 16.68 14.14
C ARG A 434 28.16 17.01 15.54
N ASN A 435 28.00 18.26 15.96
CA ASN A 435 28.23 18.65 17.34
C ASN A 435 27.25 17.87 18.25
N TRP A 436 27.72 17.49 19.44
CA TRP A 436 26.98 16.64 20.37
C TRP A 436 25.63 17.23 20.82
N TYR A 437 25.45 18.54 20.71
CA TYR A 437 24.22 19.27 21.04
C TYR A 437 23.25 19.43 19.87
N GLU A 438 23.60 19.05 18.63
CA GLU A 438 22.71 19.29 17.48
C GLU A 438 21.42 18.45 17.56
N ILE A 439 20.30 19.04 17.13
CA ILE A 439 19.08 18.28 16.84
C ILE A 439 19.24 17.41 15.58
N TRP A 440 18.47 16.32 15.49
CA TRP A 440 18.61 15.34 14.41
C TRP A 440 18.03 15.82 13.07
N VAL A 441 16.85 16.42 13.08
CA VAL A 441 16.23 17.00 11.88
C VAL A 441 15.97 18.49 12.14
N PRO A 442 16.95 19.36 11.85
CA PRO A 442 16.72 20.80 11.83
C PRO A 442 16.14 21.25 10.49
N GLN A 443 15.36 22.32 10.47
CA GLN A 443 14.88 23.04 9.28
C GLN A 443 15.66 24.34 9.05
N ASN A 444 15.40 25.01 7.92
CA ASN A 444 15.96 26.34 7.66
C ASN A 444 15.30 27.37 8.59
N PRO A 445 16.06 28.05 9.48
CA PRO A 445 15.51 29.06 10.39
C PRO A 445 14.71 30.17 9.69
N ASP A 446 15.14 30.60 8.50
CA ASP A 446 14.51 31.71 7.78
C ASP A 446 13.08 31.35 7.34
N HIS A 447 12.79 30.07 7.13
CA HIS A 447 11.46 29.62 6.72
C HIS A 447 10.45 29.69 7.87
N TRP A 448 10.91 29.76 9.13
CA TRP A 448 9.98 29.86 10.25
C TRP A 448 9.21 31.16 10.23
N ALA A 449 9.78 32.26 9.75
CA ALA A 449 9.07 33.53 9.64
C ALA A 449 8.04 33.58 8.50
N LEU A 450 8.05 32.60 7.59
CA LEU A 450 7.11 32.56 6.47
C LEU A 450 5.74 32.01 6.92
N PRO A 451 4.65 32.55 6.36
CA PRO A 451 3.33 31.93 6.49
C PRO A 451 3.35 30.47 6.03
N LYS A 452 2.67 29.62 6.80
CA LYS A 452 2.63 28.18 6.55
C LYS A 452 1.32 27.56 6.98
N ILE A 453 1.00 26.41 6.40
CA ILE A 453 -0.03 25.52 6.94
C ILE A 453 0.67 24.48 7.80
N VAL A 454 0.10 24.11 8.93
CA VAL A 454 0.59 23.08 9.83
C VAL A 454 -0.49 22.03 10.03
N PHE A 455 -0.10 20.76 10.16
CA PHE A 455 -1.02 19.66 10.38
C PHE A 455 -0.34 18.50 11.12
N PRO A 456 -1.06 17.77 11.99
CA PRO A 456 -0.52 16.63 12.73
C PRO A 456 -0.28 15.41 11.84
N ASP A 457 0.72 14.58 12.16
CA ASP A 457 0.94 13.28 11.51
C ASP A 457 -0.31 12.41 11.65
N ILE A 458 -0.82 12.23 12.87
CA ILE A 458 -1.93 11.31 13.16
C ILE A 458 -3.12 12.10 13.68
N SER A 459 -4.26 12.00 13.00
CA SER A 459 -5.51 12.64 13.46
C SER A 459 -6.77 11.89 13.01
N PRO A 460 -7.85 11.83 13.84
CA PRO A 460 -9.14 11.25 13.46
C PRO A 460 -9.91 12.09 12.43
N GLU A 461 -9.64 13.40 12.38
CA GLU A 461 -10.25 14.37 11.47
C GLU A 461 -9.15 15.28 10.90
N PRO A 462 -9.34 15.90 9.73
CA PRO A 462 -8.35 16.86 9.22
C PRO A 462 -8.25 18.06 10.17
N LYS A 463 -7.01 18.42 10.52
CA LYS A 463 -6.68 19.56 11.40
C LYS A 463 -5.54 20.37 10.77
N PHE A 464 -5.78 20.85 9.56
CA PHE A 464 -4.87 21.77 8.90
C PHE A 464 -5.17 23.18 9.40
N PHE A 465 -4.13 23.93 9.77
CA PHE A 465 -4.28 25.30 10.25
C PHE A 465 -3.19 26.22 9.73
N TYR A 466 -3.54 27.51 9.58
CA TYR A 466 -2.64 28.57 9.18
C TYR A 466 -1.81 29.08 10.37
N GLU A 467 -0.52 29.29 10.13
CA GLU A 467 0.44 29.83 11.09
C GLU A 467 1.31 30.88 10.40
N ASP A 468 1.40 32.05 11.03
CA ASP A 468 2.10 33.24 10.54
C ASP A 468 2.83 34.02 11.64
N GLU A 469 2.95 33.47 12.85
CA GLU A 469 3.60 34.12 14.00
C GLU A 469 5.08 33.73 14.13
N GLY A 470 5.59 32.84 13.28
CA GLY A 470 7.00 32.49 13.26
C GLY A 470 7.35 31.22 14.04
N CYS A 471 6.36 30.42 14.44
CA CYS A 471 6.59 29.24 15.29
C CYS A 471 7.37 28.14 14.57
N CYS A 472 8.29 27.50 15.31
CA CYS A 472 8.85 26.21 14.93
C CYS A 472 7.77 25.13 15.03
N ILE A 473 7.88 24.08 14.21
CA ILE A 473 6.93 22.96 14.17
C ILE A 473 7.60 21.70 14.69
N ASP A 474 6.96 21.00 15.63
CA ASP A 474 7.47 19.76 16.23
C ASP A 474 7.52 18.57 15.26
N GLY A 475 8.18 17.49 15.67
CA GLY A 475 8.38 16.30 14.83
C GLY A 475 7.16 15.39 14.64
N ASN A 476 6.06 15.69 15.33
CA ASN A 476 4.76 15.01 15.21
C ASN A 476 3.79 15.78 14.30
N CYS A 477 4.21 16.95 13.81
CA CYS A 477 3.52 17.74 12.82
C CYS A 477 4.34 17.85 11.52
N TYR A 478 3.63 18.17 10.46
CA TYR A 478 4.13 18.54 9.15
C TYR A 478 3.65 19.94 8.82
N TRP A 479 4.27 20.55 7.81
CA TRP A 479 3.93 21.91 7.41
C TRP A 479 4.14 22.14 5.92
N ILE A 480 3.42 23.12 5.37
CA ILE A 480 3.39 23.46 3.95
C ILE A 480 3.80 24.92 3.81
N ILE A 481 4.76 25.21 2.93
CA ILE A 481 5.06 26.56 2.47
C ILE A 481 4.99 26.65 0.94
N PRO A 482 4.61 27.80 0.37
CA PRO A 482 4.70 28.00 -1.07
C PRO A 482 6.15 27.94 -1.54
N LYS A 483 6.38 27.46 -2.75
CA LYS A 483 7.67 27.66 -3.45
C LYS A 483 7.84 29.15 -3.78
N GLU A 484 9.08 29.60 -3.96
CA GLU A 484 9.43 31.03 -4.07
C GLU A 484 8.66 31.78 -5.18
N GLU A 485 8.29 31.07 -6.24
CA GLU A 485 7.54 31.60 -7.38
C GLU A 485 6.02 31.80 -7.14
N ASN A 486 5.48 31.30 -6.02
CA ASN A 486 4.03 31.26 -5.78
C ASN A 486 3.60 32.25 -4.69
N ASN A 487 2.39 32.82 -4.85
CA ASN A 487 1.77 33.70 -3.85
C ASN A 487 1.26 32.91 -2.65
N ASN A 488 1.36 33.48 -1.44
CA ASN A 488 0.82 32.96 -0.19
C ASN A 488 -0.69 32.68 -0.23
N ASP A 489 -1.45 33.31 -1.14
CA ASP A 489 -2.89 33.06 -1.27
C ASP A 489 -3.22 31.60 -1.56
N ILE A 490 -2.29 30.84 -2.18
CA ILE A 490 -2.45 29.40 -2.40
C ILE A 490 -2.62 28.63 -1.10
N LEU A 491 -2.06 29.13 0.01
CA LEU A 491 -2.21 28.49 1.32
C LEU A 491 -3.67 28.50 1.78
N PHE A 492 -4.45 29.54 1.46
CA PHE A 492 -5.86 29.57 1.83
C PHE A 492 -6.68 28.55 1.02
N LEU A 493 -6.37 28.37 -0.27
CA LEU A 493 -7.01 27.33 -1.08
C LEU A 493 -6.69 25.93 -0.55
N ILE A 494 -5.39 25.64 -0.32
CA ILE A 494 -4.93 24.35 0.23
C ILE A 494 -5.57 24.09 1.59
N LEU A 495 -5.63 25.09 2.46
CA LEU A 495 -6.22 24.99 3.80
C LEU A 495 -7.72 24.71 3.73
N GLY A 496 -8.44 25.40 2.84
CA GLY A 496 -9.85 25.17 2.54
C GLY A 496 -10.12 23.72 2.16
N ILE A 497 -9.48 23.27 1.08
CA ILE A 497 -9.68 21.95 0.51
C ILE A 497 -9.26 20.86 1.51
N SER A 498 -8.10 20.99 2.16
CA SER A 498 -7.55 19.94 3.03
C SER A 498 -8.41 19.65 4.27
N ASN A 499 -9.27 20.58 4.68
CA ASN A 499 -10.17 20.43 5.83
C ASN A 499 -11.60 19.96 5.47
N THR A 500 -11.88 19.71 4.19
CA THR A 500 -13.19 19.20 3.72
C THR A 500 -13.37 17.70 3.97
N LYS A 501 -14.62 17.24 4.03
CA LYS A 501 -14.93 15.81 3.98
C LYS A 501 -14.58 15.24 2.61
N TYR A 502 -14.74 16.04 1.57
CA TYR A 502 -14.33 15.74 0.21
C TYR A 502 -12.87 15.25 0.15
N MET A 503 -11.92 16.04 0.65
CA MET A 503 -10.52 15.65 0.65
C MET A 503 -10.21 14.52 1.65
N THR A 504 -11.00 14.40 2.71
CA THR A 504 -10.90 13.26 3.65
C THR A 504 -11.29 11.93 2.97
N ASN A 505 -12.34 11.92 2.16
CA ASN A 505 -12.78 10.76 1.39
C ASN A 505 -11.75 10.42 0.29
N TYR A 506 -11.22 11.43 -0.42
CA TYR A 506 -10.12 11.24 -1.36
C TYR A 506 -8.91 10.61 -0.67
N HIS A 507 -8.53 11.08 0.52
CA HIS A 507 -7.42 10.52 1.27
C HIS A 507 -7.63 9.04 1.64
N ASP A 508 -8.83 8.71 2.12
CA ASP A 508 -9.16 7.34 2.53
C ASP A 508 -9.04 6.36 1.37
N ILE A 509 -9.59 6.72 0.21
CA ILE A 509 -9.57 5.88 -0.99
C ILE A 509 -8.16 5.87 -1.61
N ALA A 510 -7.54 7.03 -1.86
CA ALA A 510 -6.29 7.14 -2.62
C ALA A 510 -5.06 6.57 -1.90
N PHE A 511 -5.05 6.54 -0.56
CA PHE A 511 -3.85 6.17 0.21
C PHE A 511 -4.04 4.97 1.13
N ASN A 512 -5.28 4.60 1.46
CA ASN A 512 -5.64 3.43 2.27
C ASN A 512 -4.78 3.28 3.55
N ASN A 513 -4.57 4.38 4.28
CA ASN A 513 -3.66 4.45 5.43
C ASN A 513 -4.37 4.55 6.78
N LYS A 514 -5.69 4.34 6.80
CA LYS A 514 -6.54 4.48 7.97
C LYS A 514 -6.14 3.47 9.04
N LEU A 515 -5.87 3.98 10.23
CA LEU A 515 -5.46 3.25 11.42
C LEU A 515 -6.69 2.91 12.30
N TYR A 516 -6.43 2.19 13.39
CA TYR A 516 -7.42 1.91 14.43
C TYR A 516 -8.10 3.18 14.95
N ALA A 517 -9.37 3.04 15.36
CA ALA A 517 -10.22 4.13 15.86
C ALA A 517 -10.43 5.29 14.85
N GLY A 518 -10.33 5.01 13.55
CA GLY A 518 -10.64 5.97 12.48
C GLY A 518 -9.57 7.05 12.27
N ARG A 519 -8.39 6.92 12.87
CA ARG A 519 -7.27 7.86 12.70
C ARG A 519 -6.60 7.67 11.34
N ARG A 520 -6.09 8.75 10.75
CA ARG A 520 -5.33 8.74 9.48
C ARG A 520 -3.92 9.24 9.71
N ARG A 521 -3.01 8.89 8.79
CA ARG A 521 -1.67 9.49 8.76
C ARG A 521 -1.54 10.50 7.63
N TYR A 522 -1.37 11.77 7.96
CA TYR A 522 -1.10 12.83 7.00
C TYR A 522 0.42 12.99 6.84
N LEU A 523 1.04 12.06 6.09
CA LEU A 523 2.47 12.10 5.79
C LEU A 523 2.75 12.96 4.56
N THR A 524 3.97 13.49 4.45
CA THR A 524 4.45 14.22 3.25
C THR A 524 4.13 13.50 1.95
N GLN A 525 4.35 12.18 1.88
CA GLN A 525 4.12 11.39 0.66
C GLN A 525 2.65 11.34 0.19
N TYR A 526 1.70 11.56 1.10
CA TYR A 526 0.27 11.59 0.79
C TYR A 526 -0.19 13.01 0.52
N VAL A 527 0.13 13.95 1.42
CA VAL A 527 -0.29 15.36 1.28
C VAL A 527 0.32 16.02 0.05
N ASN A 528 1.53 15.65 -0.36
CA ASN A 528 2.11 16.11 -1.63
C ASN A 528 1.21 15.82 -2.84
N LYS A 529 0.47 14.72 -2.80
CA LYS A 529 -0.37 14.24 -3.91
C LYS A 529 -1.81 14.73 -3.83
N TYR A 530 -2.14 15.58 -2.85
CA TYR A 530 -3.48 16.14 -2.78
C TYR A 530 -3.75 16.96 -4.04
N PRO A 531 -4.84 16.67 -4.76
CA PRO A 531 -5.21 17.42 -5.94
C PRO A 531 -5.65 18.82 -5.56
N LEU A 532 -5.38 19.78 -6.44
CA LEU A 532 -5.85 21.15 -6.34
C LEU A 532 -6.61 21.53 -7.63
N PRO A 533 -7.78 22.17 -7.52
CA PRO A 533 -8.47 22.73 -8.67
C PRO A 533 -7.69 23.94 -9.20
N ASN A 534 -8.10 24.49 -10.35
CA ASN A 534 -7.48 25.69 -10.90
C ASN A 534 -7.63 26.87 -9.91
N PRO A 535 -6.53 27.41 -9.34
CA PRO A 535 -6.60 28.50 -8.37
C PRO A 535 -7.32 29.74 -8.89
N GLU A 536 -7.30 29.97 -10.20
CA GLU A 536 -7.94 31.12 -10.87
C GLU A 536 -9.43 30.93 -11.15
N SER A 537 -9.98 29.74 -10.86
CA SER A 537 -11.42 29.51 -11.04
C SER A 537 -12.25 30.30 -10.03
N ASN A 538 -13.46 30.72 -10.43
CA ASN A 538 -14.38 31.46 -9.54
C ASN A 538 -14.61 30.72 -8.21
N TYR A 539 -14.80 29.39 -8.25
CA TYR A 539 -15.00 28.58 -7.05
C TYR A 539 -13.76 28.58 -6.13
N SER A 540 -12.56 28.50 -6.70
CA SER A 540 -11.32 28.52 -5.91
C SER A 540 -11.07 29.89 -5.28
N GLN A 541 -11.36 30.96 -6.01
CA GLN A 541 -11.28 32.34 -5.48
C GLN A 541 -12.27 32.56 -4.34
N GLU A 542 -13.49 32.04 -4.46
CA GLU A 542 -14.49 32.10 -3.38
C GLU A 542 -14.04 31.30 -2.14
N ILE A 543 -13.47 30.10 -2.32
CA ILE A 543 -12.87 29.32 -1.22
C ILE A 543 -11.77 30.12 -0.53
N ILE A 544 -10.87 30.77 -1.29
CA ILE A 544 -9.77 31.57 -0.74
C ILE A 544 -10.31 32.69 0.16
N GLU A 545 -11.32 33.43 -0.31
CA GLU A 545 -11.91 34.55 0.47
C GLU A 545 -12.62 34.06 1.74
N LEU A 546 -13.35 32.96 1.66
CA LEU A 546 -14.03 32.34 2.80
C LEU A 546 -13.02 31.83 3.85
N VAL A 547 -11.96 31.16 3.42
CA VAL A 547 -10.91 30.69 4.33
C VAL A 547 -10.16 31.88 4.93
N ARG A 548 -9.91 32.94 4.17
CA ARG A 548 -9.33 34.19 4.66
C ARG A 548 -10.20 34.83 5.73
N GLU A 549 -11.52 34.82 5.57
CA GLU A 549 -12.48 35.27 6.60
C GLU A 549 -12.28 34.46 7.90
N ILE A 550 -12.31 33.13 7.83
CA ILE A 550 -12.11 32.27 9.01
C ILE A 550 -10.76 32.55 9.68
N VAL A 551 -9.69 32.57 8.90
CA VAL A 551 -8.32 32.65 9.42
C VAL A 551 -8.01 34.03 9.96
N LEU A 552 -8.38 35.11 9.27
CA LEU A 552 -7.98 36.47 9.67
C LEU A 552 -8.99 37.13 10.60
N GLN A 553 -10.29 36.90 10.39
CA GLN A 553 -11.35 37.57 11.17
C GLN A 553 -11.81 36.73 12.37
N ASN A 554 -11.59 35.41 12.35
CA ASN A 554 -12.02 34.48 13.40
C ASN A 554 -13.47 34.71 13.84
N PRO A 555 -14.44 34.51 12.92
CA PRO A 555 -15.83 34.74 13.21
C PRO A 555 -16.35 33.77 14.28
N ASN A 556 -17.58 34.01 14.75
CA ASN A 556 -18.24 33.11 15.70
C ASN A 556 -18.49 31.72 15.09
N ASP A 557 -18.84 30.76 15.95
CA ASP A 557 -18.95 29.35 15.53
C ASP A 557 -20.08 29.11 14.52
N ASP A 558 -21.20 29.84 14.62
CA ASP A 558 -22.30 29.74 13.65
C ASP A 558 -21.85 30.13 12.24
N ARG A 559 -21.13 31.25 12.11
CA ARG A 559 -20.58 31.69 10.82
C ARG A 559 -19.49 30.75 10.33
N LYS A 560 -18.65 30.20 11.22
CA LYS A 560 -17.66 29.18 10.83
C LYS A 560 -18.34 27.95 10.21
N ILE A 561 -19.39 27.42 10.85
CA ILE A 561 -20.15 26.27 10.33
C ILE A 561 -20.76 26.59 8.96
N GLU A 562 -21.32 27.79 8.80
CA GLU A 562 -21.84 28.24 7.51
C GLU A 562 -20.76 28.23 6.43
N ILE A 563 -19.60 28.82 6.71
CA ILE A 563 -18.47 28.87 5.79
C ILE A 563 -17.95 27.46 5.49
N GLU A 564 -17.82 26.58 6.48
CA GLU A 564 -17.37 25.20 6.27
C GLU A 564 -18.29 24.45 5.29
N ASN A 565 -19.61 24.63 5.41
CA ASN A 565 -20.57 24.05 4.47
C ASN A 565 -20.46 24.64 3.06
N GLN A 566 -20.18 25.95 2.95
CA GLN A 566 -19.94 26.60 1.66
C GLN A 566 -18.67 26.08 1.00
N ILE A 567 -17.56 25.97 1.75
CA ILE A 567 -16.28 25.42 1.25
C ILE A 567 -16.46 23.98 0.77
N GLU A 568 -17.24 23.15 1.47
CA GLU A 568 -17.53 21.78 1.04
C GLU A 568 -18.21 21.75 -0.34
N ASN A 569 -19.26 22.55 -0.53
CA ASN A 569 -19.98 22.64 -1.80
C ASN A 569 -19.12 23.23 -2.93
N LEU A 570 -18.37 24.29 -2.64
CA LEU A 570 -17.48 24.92 -3.61
C LEU A 570 -16.33 23.99 -4.01
N THR A 571 -15.83 23.15 -3.10
CA THR A 571 -14.80 22.15 -3.42
C THR A 571 -15.33 21.12 -4.42
N ALA A 572 -16.54 20.61 -4.19
CA ALA A 572 -17.22 19.70 -5.12
C ALA A 572 -17.40 20.35 -6.52
N LEU A 573 -17.84 21.62 -6.56
CA LEU A 573 -17.99 22.37 -7.82
C LEU A 573 -16.64 22.64 -8.51
N ALA A 574 -15.59 22.94 -7.75
CA ALA A 574 -14.26 23.22 -8.28
C ALA A 574 -13.62 22.00 -8.97
N PHE A 575 -13.94 20.79 -8.51
CA PHE A 575 -13.50 19.54 -9.14
C PHE A 575 -14.54 18.92 -10.10
N GLY A 576 -15.74 19.50 -10.23
CA GLY A 576 -16.80 19.03 -11.14
C GLY A 576 -17.40 17.67 -10.77
N VAL A 577 -17.66 17.44 -9.49
CA VAL A 577 -17.90 16.11 -8.90
C VAL A 577 -18.89 16.22 -7.74
N GLU A 578 -19.77 15.23 -7.59
CA GLU A 578 -20.69 15.15 -6.44
C GLU A 578 -19.99 14.59 -5.19
N SER A 579 -20.59 14.77 -4.01
CA SER A 579 -20.11 14.14 -2.78
C SER A 579 -20.38 12.64 -2.81
N LEU A 580 -19.38 11.84 -2.45
CA LEU A 580 -19.50 10.38 -2.28
C LEU A 580 -20.33 10.01 -1.03
#